data_AF-A0A241WJM0-F1
#
_entry.id   AF-A0A241WJM0-F1
#
_cell.length_a   1.000
_cell.length_b   1.000
_cell.length_c   1.000
_cell.angle_alpha   90.00
_cell.angle_beta   90.00
_cell.angle_gamma   90.00
#
_symmetry.space_group_name_H-M   'P 1'
#
loop_
_entity.id
_entity.type
_entity.pdbx_description
1 polymer ?
#
loop_
_entity_poly.entity_id
_entity_poly.type
_entity_poly.pdbx_seq_one_letter_code
_entity_poly.pdbx_strand_id
1 'polypeptide(L)'
;MSATYYFTLTDYGSSLIANAHNIQTIQLIDLHLGDANGLPYSPISKKNRTNLVNKRASVPIQSIEIIGNIARITATIESHIGGFNVHELGLTDATGQLVYIGNYHGGYKPVLSDGAGGELALVIDIQAEAGSNVLITVSPNNVTANKDWVLATLTESIKQAFLHIYHVGSWHGSNNYNYHPATALKLFFGYETTWVLWPYVPKGVASMGDAIGAISGINTGASFQAASTRIWQRLEDGATGPTYQLSTNKTVVDEGGQITFTLQTTGLATGTPVDWSITGIQSDDISPSIMNGQFIIDATGKAFQTFNIIADNKTEGNQTLAFALTFIQGQQVSVMIMDTSKYPEGQQTYYEGTHTLSVAANQTMSIDMFAAGGGGGGSVYSGGTHEDHGTNGANIILSYLTNTLITGGGKAGTGGVWGNGSSYTNGKAGIGGVNTLNADESFIILENTAGNTAVIGSRWNRQEGAVALPSSIGMLNNGGAGAWGIGDEKWSYGGGGGSGARLKVQFTNSSEEAIDLNLVIGGRGLGWKNSGNYGDDSGIGFALVTTT
;
A
#
# COMPACT_ATOMS: atom_id res chain seq x y z
N MET A 1 -34.12 18.12 53.26
CA MET A 1 -33.08 17.47 54.09
C MET A 1 -31.90 18.41 54.19
N SER A 2 -31.34 18.63 55.38
CA SER A 2 -30.10 19.42 55.52
C SER A 2 -28.94 18.60 54.94
N ALA A 3 -28.21 19.16 53.98
CA ALA A 3 -27.05 18.50 53.38
C ALA A 3 -25.94 18.30 54.43
N THR A 4 -25.35 17.10 54.47
CA THR A 4 -24.28 16.78 55.44
C THR A 4 -22.97 17.51 55.13
N TYR A 5 -22.68 17.73 53.86
CA TYR A 5 -21.53 18.49 53.37
C TYR A 5 -22.01 19.64 52.50
N TYR A 6 -21.63 20.85 52.84
CA TYR A 6 -22.11 22.05 52.16
C TYR A 6 -21.15 23.21 52.35
N PHE A 7 -21.33 24.24 51.52
CA PHE A 7 -20.72 25.55 51.71
C PHE A 7 -21.76 26.55 52.21
N THR A 8 -21.31 27.50 53.01
CA THR A 8 -22.11 28.65 53.44
C THR A 8 -21.27 29.92 53.38
N LEU A 9 -21.95 31.07 53.28
CA LEU A 9 -21.30 32.36 53.30
C LEU A 9 -20.74 32.68 54.68
N THR A 10 -19.54 33.25 54.71
CA THR A 10 -19.03 33.92 55.92
C THR A 10 -19.76 35.25 56.14
N ASP A 11 -19.57 35.88 57.29
CA ASP A 11 -20.12 37.22 57.57
C ASP A 11 -19.53 38.25 56.60
N TYR A 12 -18.25 38.06 56.22
CA TYR A 12 -17.58 38.83 55.18
C TYR A 12 -18.18 38.58 53.81
N GLY A 13 -18.33 37.32 53.38
CA GLY A 13 -18.94 36.97 52.10
C GLY A 13 -20.38 37.45 51.98
N SER A 14 -21.14 37.38 53.08
CA SER A 14 -22.52 37.91 53.17
C SER A 14 -22.54 39.43 52.97
N SER A 15 -21.58 40.15 53.57
CA SER A 15 -21.44 41.60 53.41
C SER A 15 -20.97 41.99 52.00
N LEU A 16 -20.03 41.22 51.42
CA LEU A 16 -19.61 41.39 50.03
C LEU A 16 -20.78 41.24 49.07
N ILE A 17 -21.60 40.20 49.25
CA ILE A 17 -22.78 39.96 48.41
C ILE A 17 -23.83 41.07 48.58
N ALA A 18 -24.06 41.52 49.81
CA ALA A 18 -24.98 42.63 50.08
C ALA A 18 -24.51 43.95 49.40
N ASN A 19 -23.20 44.20 49.39
CA ASN A 19 -22.60 45.38 48.75
C ASN A 19 -22.49 45.25 47.21
N ALA A 20 -22.38 44.03 46.68
CA ALA A 20 -22.26 43.74 45.26
C ALA A 20 -23.51 44.09 44.44
N HIS A 21 -24.65 44.38 45.09
CA HIS A 21 -25.86 44.89 44.44
C HIS A 21 -25.66 46.23 43.68
N ASN A 22 -24.52 46.92 43.87
CA ASN A 22 -24.14 48.16 43.19
C ASN A 22 -22.99 48.02 42.15
N ILE A 23 -23.01 46.98 41.29
CA ILE A 23 -22.11 46.81 40.11
C ILE A 23 -20.69 46.31 40.46
N GLN A 24 -20.51 45.45 41.48
CA GLN A 24 -19.20 44.86 41.77
C GLN A 24 -19.23 43.34 41.71
N THR A 25 -18.46 42.77 40.78
CA THR A 25 -18.32 41.32 40.59
C THR A 25 -17.44 40.73 41.68
N ILE A 26 -17.86 39.61 42.28
CA ILE A 26 -17.04 38.90 43.28
C ILE A 26 -16.08 37.97 42.54
N GLN A 27 -14.79 38.20 42.71
CA GLN A 27 -13.73 37.34 42.16
C GLN A 27 -13.24 36.38 43.24
N LEU A 28 -13.41 35.08 43.01
CA LEU A 28 -12.81 34.04 43.84
C LEU A 28 -11.47 33.61 43.21
N ILE A 29 -10.41 33.53 44.02
CA ILE A 29 -9.04 33.30 43.55
C ILE A 29 -8.51 31.94 44.00
N ASP A 30 -8.58 31.62 45.30
CA ASP A 30 -8.01 30.39 45.84
C ASP A 30 -9.06 29.50 46.51
N LEU A 31 -8.85 28.20 46.39
CA LEU A 31 -9.44 27.18 47.25
C LEU A 31 -8.46 26.87 48.38
N HIS A 32 -8.82 27.24 49.59
CA HIS A 32 -8.14 26.86 50.82
C HIS A 32 -8.60 25.47 51.28
N LEU A 33 -7.64 24.66 51.73
CA LEU A 33 -7.83 23.32 52.26
C LEU A 33 -7.34 23.26 53.71
N GLY A 34 -8.10 22.62 54.59
CA GLY A 34 -7.70 22.44 55.98
C GLY A 34 -8.20 21.14 56.60
N ASP A 35 -7.63 20.81 57.75
CA ASP A 35 -7.96 19.60 58.52
C ASP A 35 -8.84 19.89 59.74
N ALA A 36 -9.22 21.15 59.98
CA ALA A 36 -10.03 21.57 61.12
C ALA A 36 -9.50 21.08 62.50
N ASN A 37 -8.18 20.89 62.64
CA ASN A 37 -7.55 20.25 63.80
C ASN A 37 -8.08 18.83 64.08
N GLY A 38 -8.48 18.10 63.04
CA GLY A 38 -9.04 16.76 63.13
C GLY A 38 -10.49 16.71 63.62
N LEU A 39 -11.14 17.85 63.85
CA LEU A 39 -12.50 17.95 64.36
C LEU A 39 -13.40 18.66 63.33
N PRO A 40 -14.12 17.90 62.47
CA PRO A 40 -15.07 18.47 61.52
C PRO A 40 -16.11 19.33 62.23
N TYR A 41 -16.46 20.45 61.61
CA TYR A 41 -17.49 21.34 62.12
C TYR A 41 -18.58 21.59 61.06
N SER A 42 -19.76 21.98 61.53
CA SER A 42 -20.80 22.49 60.63
C SER A 42 -20.43 23.91 60.18
N PRO A 43 -20.36 24.21 58.87
CA PRO A 43 -19.94 25.51 58.35
C PRO A 43 -20.70 26.70 58.94
N ILE A 44 -22.00 26.52 59.24
CA ILE A 44 -22.84 27.59 59.83
C ILE A 44 -22.34 28.06 61.20
N SER A 45 -21.62 27.21 61.95
CA SER A 45 -21.08 27.56 63.26
C SER A 45 -19.82 28.42 63.20
N LYS A 46 -19.27 28.65 62.00
CA LYS A 46 -17.98 29.32 61.77
C LYS A 46 -18.05 30.51 60.79
N LYS A 47 -19.24 31.08 60.57
CA LYS A 47 -19.44 32.19 59.62
C LYS A 47 -18.60 33.44 59.91
N ASN A 48 -18.27 33.72 61.18
CA ASN A 48 -17.50 34.89 61.58
C ASN A 48 -15.99 34.80 61.28
N ARG A 49 -15.54 33.69 60.69
CA ARG A 49 -14.12 33.48 60.41
C ARG A 49 -13.67 34.15 59.12
N THR A 50 -12.46 34.68 59.17
CA THR A 50 -11.74 35.24 58.01
C THR A 50 -10.72 34.27 57.41
N ASN A 51 -10.39 33.19 58.14
CA ASN A 51 -9.49 32.09 57.73
C ASN A 51 -10.03 30.74 58.23
N LEU A 52 -9.58 29.64 57.63
CA LEU A 52 -9.92 28.28 58.06
C LEU A 52 -9.48 28.03 59.52
N VAL A 53 -10.07 27.03 60.19
CA VAL A 53 -9.72 26.66 61.56
C VAL A 53 -8.25 26.21 61.64
N ASN A 54 -7.82 25.42 60.67
CA ASN A 54 -6.43 25.04 60.44
C ASN A 54 -6.15 24.87 58.94
N LYS A 55 -5.74 25.97 58.29
CA LYS A 55 -5.35 25.94 56.86
C LYS A 55 -4.08 25.11 56.69
N ARG A 56 -4.13 24.11 55.81
CA ARG A 56 -3.00 23.25 55.45
C ARG A 56 -2.45 23.52 54.05
N ALA A 57 -3.30 23.92 53.11
CA ALA A 57 -2.90 24.23 51.74
C ALA A 57 -3.79 25.28 51.08
N SER A 58 -3.32 25.81 49.96
CA SER A 58 -3.99 26.76 49.08
C SER A 58 -3.74 26.32 47.64
N VAL A 59 -4.77 26.25 46.82
CA VAL A 59 -4.63 26.00 45.38
C VAL A 59 -5.44 27.03 44.60
N PRO A 60 -4.94 27.51 43.45
CA PRO A 60 -5.69 28.45 42.64
C PRO A 60 -6.95 27.79 42.07
N ILE A 61 -8.04 28.55 42.00
CA ILE A 61 -9.25 28.13 41.30
C ILE A 61 -8.97 28.13 39.79
N GLN A 62 -9.29 27.03 39.12
CA GLN A 62 -9.01 26.84 37.69
C GLN A 62 -10.17 27.32 36.82
N SER A 63 -11.41 27.05 37.23
CA SER A 63 -12.60 27.50 36.50
C SER A 63 -13.80 27.72 37.42
N ILE A 64 -14.67 28.63 37.03
CA ILE A 64 -16.03 28.82 37.57
C ILE A 64 -16.97 28.86 36.38
N GLU A 65 -17.88 27.89 36.31
CA GLU A 65 -18.91 27.80 35.28
C GLU A 65 -20.28 28.11 35.89
N ILE A 66 -21.07 28.98 35.26
CA ILE A 66 -22.43 29.28 35.70
C ILE A 66 -23.41 28.44 34.89
N ILE A 67 -24.01 27.44 35.54
CA ILE A 67 -24.98 26.52 34.94
C ILE A 67 -26.36 26.79 35.57
N GLY A 68 -27.14 27.65 34.93
CA GLY A 68 -28.42 28.11 35.49
C GLY A 68 -28.22 28.91 36.77
N ASN A 69 -28.64 28.35 37.92
CA ASN A 69 -28.51 28.99 39.24
C ASN A 69 -27.41 28.36 40.12
N ILE A 70 -26.52 27.57 39.49
CA ILE A 70 -25.39 26.90 40.15
C ILE A 70 -24.10 27.51 39.61
N ALA A 71 -23.22 27.93 40.51
CA ALA A 71 -21.82 28.20 40.21
C ALA A 71 -21.01 26.93 40.50
N ARG A 72 -20.44 26.33 39.45
CA ARG A 72 -19.55 25.16 39.52
C ARG A 72 -18.10 25.63 39.53
N ILE A 73 -17.42 25.43 40.65
CA ILE A 73 -16.02 25.80 40.86
C ILE A 73 -15.15 24.54 40.75
N THR A 74 -14.11 24.58 39.93
CA THR A 74 -13.13 23.49 39.81
C THR A 74 -11.74 23.96 40.25
N ALA A 75 -11.11 23.17 41.11
CA ALA A 75 -9.71 23.37 41.49
C ALA A 75 -9.01 22.00 41.59
N THR A 76 -7.76 21.94 41.14
CA THR A 76 -6.95 20.72 41.21
C THR A 76 -5.92 20.85 42.33
N ILE A 77 -5.88 19.82 43.18
CA ILE A 77 -4.88 19.64 44.21
C ILE A 77 -3.76 18.80 43.62
N GLU A 78 -2.59 19.42 43.44
CA GLU A 78 -1.45 18.74 42.85
C GLU A 78 -0.93 17.57 43.69
N SER A 79 -0.14 16.70 43.07
CA SER A 79 0.41 15.48 43.68
C SER A 79 1.35 15.75 44.88
N HIS A 80 1.94 16.94 44.95
CA HIS A 80 2.83 17.36 46.02
C HIS A 80 2.11 18.03 47.21
N ILE A 81 0.80 18.27 47.09
CA ILE A 81 -0.03 18.90 48.13
C ILE A 81 -0.92 17.83 48.78
N GLY A 82 -0.73 17.59 50.07
CA GLY A 82 -1.45 16.57 50.84
C GLY A 82 -0.73 16.20 52.16
N GLY A 83 -0.91 14.97 52.64
CA GLY A 83 -0.39 14.52 53.93
C GLY A 83 -1.32 14.85 55.12
N PHE A 84 -2.59 15.13 54.84
CA PHE A 84 -3.61 15.46 55.85
C PHE A 84 -5.01 15.05 55.37
N ASN A 85 -5.94 14.92 56.32
CA ASN A 85 -7.36 14.70 56.03
C ASN A 85 -8.02 16.04 55.72
N VAL A 86 -8.73 16.11 54.60
CA VAL A 86 -9.45 17.33 54.20
C VAL A 86 -10.81 17.38 54.88
N HIS A 87 -10.95 18.24 55.89
CA HIS A 87 -12.18 18.40 56.67
C HIS A 87 -12.87 19.74 56.46
N GLU A 88 -12.13 20.76 56.03
CA GLU A 88 -12.64 22.09 55.75
C GLU A 88 -12.11 22.62 54.43
N LEU A 89 -12.97 23.37 53.75
CA LEU A 89 -12.71 24.03 52.49
C LEU A 89 -13.10 25.49 52.60
N GLY A 90 -12.38 26.37 51.91
CA GLY A 90 -12.69 27.79 51.89
C GLY A 90 -12.43 28.40 50.53
N LEU A 91 -13.32 29.27 50.06
CA LEU A 91 -13.10 30.04 48.83
C LEU A 91 -12.76 31.47 49.23
N THR A 92 -11.61 31.97 48.79
CA THR A 92 -11.16 33.33 49.08
C THR A 92 -11.25 34.24 47.86
N ASP A 93 -11.33 35.54 48.13
CA ASP A 93 -11.27 36.57 47.10
C ASP A 93 -9.83 37.04 46.82
N ALA A 94 -9.68 38.05 45.97
CA ALA A 94 -8.38 38.66 45.64
C ALA A 94 -7.71 39.37 46.82
N THR A 95 -8.45 39.70 47.89
CA THR A 95 -7.88 40.26 49.12
C THR A 95 -7.42 39.18 50.12
N GLY A 96 -7.63 37.90 49.79
CA GLY A 96 -7.26 36.75 50.62
C GLY A 96 -8.25 36.47 51.75
N GLN A 97 -9.43 37.11 51.75
CA GLN A 97 -10.46 36.93 52.78
C GLN A 97 -11.42 35.80 52.41
N LEU A 98 -11.82 34.98 53.40
CA LEU A 98 -12.78 33.90 53.17
C LEU A 98 -14.18 34.43 52.83
N VAL A 99 -14.65 34.11 51.63
CA VAL A 99 -16.01 34.41 51.14
C VAL A 99 -16.97 33.26 51.48
N TYR A 100 -16.56 32.03 51.18
CA TYR A 100 -17.30 30.83 51.52
C TYR A 100 -16.49 29.91 52.42
N ILE A 101 -17.18 29.24 53.34
CA ILE A 101 -16.63 28.20 54.20
C ILE A 101 -17.46 26.94 54.05
N GLY A 102 -16.79 25.80 53.87
CA GLY A 102 -17.42 24.50 53.65
C GLY A 102 -16.76 23.40 54.45
N ASN A 103 -17.49 22.30 54.62
CA ASN A 103 -16.99 21.07 55.23
C ASN A 103 -16.86 19.96 54.19
N TYR A 104 -15.95 19.03 54.45
CA TYR A 104 -15.69 17.89 53.59
C TYR A 104 -15.59 16.58 54.39
N HIS A 105 -15.74 15.45 53.73
CA HIS A 105 -15.93 14.14 54.37
C HIS A 105 -14.69 13.57 55.09
N GLY A 106 -13.57 14.29 55.12
CA GLY A 106 -12.37 13.86 55.84
C GLY A 106 -11.49 12.85 55.12
N GLY A 107 -11.53 12.81 53.79
CA GLY A 107 -10.64 11.95 53.01
C GLY A 107 -9.16 12.34 53.17
N TYR A 108 -8.29 11.34 53.39
CA TYR A 108 -6.84 11.53 53.36
C TYR A 108 -6.38 11.81 51.93
N LYS A 109 -5.71 12.94 51.71
CA LYS A 109 -5.05 13.25 50.43
C LYS A 109 -3.58 12.82 50.50
N PRO A 110 -3.19 11.68 49.91
CA PRO A 110 -1.81 11.23 49.96
C PRO A 110 -0.90 12.09 49.07
N VAL A 111 0.38 12.11 49.42
CA VAL A 111 1.46 12.77 48.67
C VAL A 111 2.47 11.73 48.18
N LEU A 112 3.26 12.08 47.16
CA LEU A 112 4.26 11.17 46.58
C LEU A 112 5.24 10.58 47.62
N SER A 113 5.55 11.32 48.70
CA SER A 113 6.39 10.83 49.80
C SER A 113 5.78 9.69 50.61
N ASP A 114 4.46 9.49 50.53
CA ASP A 114 3.74 8.40 51.22
C ASP A 114 3.79 7.08 50.43
N GLY A 115 4.50 7.05 49.29
CA GLY A 115 4.62 5.87 48.42
C GLY A 115 3.47 5.70 47.42
N ALA A 116 2.43 6.53 47.51
CA ALA A 116 1.36 6.66 46.53
C ALA A 116 0.89 8.12 46.52
N GLY A 117 0.75 8.74 45.35
CA GLY A 117 0.32 10.13 45.25
C GLY A 117 -0.24 10.43 43.86
N GLY A 118 -1.23 11.31 43.80
CA GLY A 118 -1.90 11.70 42.57
C GLY A 118 -2.55 13.05 42.71
N GLU A 119 -2.96 13.61 41.58
CA GLU A 119 -3.77 14.83 41.54
C GLU A 119 -5.20 14.52 41.96
N LEU A 120 -5.83 15.45 42.68
CA LEU A 120 -7.24 15.37 43.07
C LEU A 120 -7.97 16.61 42.55
N ALA A 121 -8.89 16.42 41.61
CA ALA A 121 -9.79 17.48 41.16
C ALA A 121 -11.00 17.58 42.12
N LEU A 122 -11.20 18.76 42.70
CA LEU A 122 -12.39 19.09 43.47
C LEU A 122 -13.34 19.94 42.62
N VAL A 123 -14.57 19.45 42.46
CA VAL A 123 -15.67 20.16 41.79
C VAL A 123 -16.70 20.52 42.84
N ILE A 124 -16.94 21.81 43.03
CA ILE A 124 -17.81 22.38 44.07
C ILE A 124 -18.96 23.10 43.39
N ASP A 125 -20.19 22.65 43.63
CA ASP A 125 -21.40 23.31 43.13
C ASP A 125 -22.02 24.17 44.25
N ILE A 126 -22.14 25.48 44.01
CA ILE A 126 -22.80 26.43 44.91
C ILE A 126 -24.08 26.92 44.26
N GLN A 127 -25.22 26.66 44.90
CA GLN A 127 -26.53 27.12 44.45
C GLN A 127 -26.87 28.47 45.09
N ALA A 128 -27.29 29.45 44.30
CA ALA A 128 -27.77 30.74 44.83
C ALA A 128 -29.23 30.63 45.33
N GLU A 129 -29.58 31.36 46.39
CA GLU A 129 -30.98 31.48 46.84
C GLU A 129 -31.77 32.45 45.93
N ALA A 130 -33.06 32.20 45.76
CA ALA A 130 -33.93 32.98 44.87
C ALA A 130 -34.01 34.45 45.33
N GLY A 131 -33.49 35.38 44.51
CA GLY A 131 -33.51 36.83 44.76
C GLY A 131 -32.15 37.53 44.70
N SER A 132 -31.04 36.80 44.61
CA SER A 132 -29.69 37.36 44.54
C SER A 132 -29.01 37.03 43.21
N ASN A 133 -29.10 37.93 42.23
CA ASN A 133 -28.29 37.88 41.01
C ASN A 133 -26.86 38.33 41.33
N VAL A 134 -26.06 37.46 41.95
CA VAL A 134 -24.63 37.73 42.17
C VAL A 134 -23.85 37.17 40.98
N LEU A 135 -23.20 38.06 40.23
CA LEU A 135 -22.24 37.71 39.18
C LEU A 135 -20.94 37.24 39.84
N ILE A 136 -20.64 35.95 39.74
CA ILE A 136 -19.36 35.35 40.17
C ILE A 136 -18.51 35.12 38.92
N THR A 137 -17.27 35.63 38.89
CA THR A 137 -16.35 35.47 37.74
C THR A 137 -14.96 35.03 38.20
N VAL A 138 -14.19 34.37 37.30
CA VAL A 138 -12.76 34.05 37.49
C VAL A 138 -11.88 35.16 36.91
N SER A 139 -10.68 35.36 37.46
CA SER A 139 -9.62 36.12 36.81
C SER A 139 -9.01 35.33 35.63
N PRO A 140 -8.89 35.89 34.42
CA PRO A 140 -8.58 35.15 33.18
C PRO A 140 -7.13 34.62 33.04
N ASN A 141 -6.34 34.57 34.12
CA ASN A 141 -4.89 34.37 34.01
C ASN A 141 -4.41 32.90 34.08
N ASN A 142 -5.30 31.91 34.11
CA ASN A 142 -4.91 30.49 34.00
C ASN A 142 -6.00 29.66 33.29
N VAL A 143 -6.13 29.84 31.97
CA VAL A 143 -6.93 28.93 31.13
C VAL A 143 -6.14 27.64 30.96
N THR A 144 -6.42 26.64 31.80
CA THR A 144 -5.95 25.27 31.56
C THR A 144 -6.96 24.58 30.64
N ALA A 145 -6.53 24.27 29.42
CA ALA A 145 -7.34 23.54 28.46
C ALA A 145 -7.43 22.06 28.87
N ASN A 146 -8.63 21.54 29.13
CA ASN A 146 -8.79 20.11 29.39
C ASN A 146 -8.58 19.29 28.09
N LYS A 147 -8.15 18.03 28.22
CA LYS A 147 -7.78 17.18 27.09
C LYS A 147 -8.90 17.04 26.05
N ASP A 148 -10.14 16.92 26.49
CA ASP A 148 -11.30 16.72 25.62
C ASP A 148 -11.62 17.97 24.82
N TRP A 149 -11.54 19.15 25.45
CA TRP A 149 -11.69 20.44 24.79
C TRP A 149 -10.57 20.67 23.78
N VAL A 150 -9.33 20.32 24.11
CA VAL A 150 -8.19 20.42 23.16
C VAL A 150 -8.44 19.52 21.96
N LEU A 151 -8.82 18.26 22.18
CA LEU A 151 -9.02 17.30 21.09
C LEU A 151 -10.19 17.71 20.19
N ALA A 152 -11.32 18.13 20.78
CA ALA A 152 -12.48 18.59 20.04
C ALA A 152 -12.19 19.86 19.25
N THR A 153 -11.57 20.86 19.89
CA THR A 153 -11.28 22.17 19.28
C THR A 153 -10.23 22.03 18.19
N LEU A 154 -9.15 21.28 18.41
CA LEU A 154 -8.11 21.06 17.42
C LEU A 154 -8.64 20.31 16.19
N THR A 155 -9.42 19.25 16.41
CA THR A 155 -9.98 18.45 15.31
C THR A 155 -10.94 19.29 14.46
N GLU A 156 -11.82 20.06 15.08
CA GLU A 156 -12.79 20.88 14.36
C GLU A 156 -12.13 22.06 13.62
N SER A 157 -11.20 22.76 14.29
CA SER A 157 -10.47 23.88 13.68
C SER A 157 -9.66 23.42 12.46
N ILE A 158 -9.04 22.24 12.54
CA ILE A 158 -8.33 21.64 11.42
C ILE A 158 -9.31 21.28 10.30
N LYS A 159 -10.41 20.57 10.58
CA LYS A 159 -11.43 20.24 9.57
C LYS A 159 -11.96 21.48 8.85
N GLN A 160 -12.26 22.55 9.58
CA GLN A 160 -12.73 23.83 9.03
C GLN A 160 -11.67 24.50 8.15
N ALA A 161 -10.38 24.44 8.53
CA ALA A 161 -9.30 24.94 7.68
C ALA A 161 -9.19 24.14 6.37
N PHE A 162 -9.40 22.83 6.41
CA PHE A 162 -9.40 21.98 5.20
C PHE A 162 -10.64 22.20 4.33
N LEU A 163 -11.81 22.54 4.86
CA LEU A 163 -13.02 22.83 4.07
C LEU A 163 -12.86 24.00 3.07
N HIS A 164 -11.94 24.93 3.32
CA HIS A 164 -11.75 26.14 2.51
C HIS A 164 -10.63 26.03 1.45
N ILE A 165 -9.94 24.89 1.37
CA ILE A 165 -8.93 24.65 0.33
C ILE A 165 -9.62 23.95 -0.85
N TYR A 166 -9.45 24.46 -2.07
CA TYR A 166 -9.96 23.79 -3.27
C TYR A 166 -9.13 22.54 -3.55
N HIS A 167 -9.61 21.41 -3.03
CA HIS A 167 -8.82 20.19 -2.98
C HIS A 167 -8.78 19.43 -4.31
N VAL A 168 -9.79 19.53 -5.17
CA VAL A 168 -9.77 18.83 -6.47
C VAL A 168 -8.72 19.50 -7.37
N GLY A 169 -7.83 18.70 -7.96
CA GLY A 169 -6.71 19.19 -8.76
C GLY A 169 -5.51 19.66 -7.93
N SER A 170 -5.58 19.68 -6.60
CA SER A 170 -4.44 19.99 -5.72
C SER A 170 -3.33 18.94 -5.85
N TRP A 171 -2.09 19.39 -5.65
CA TRP A 171 -0.90 18.55 -5.75
C TRP A 171 -0.31 18.26 -4.37
N HIS A 172 0.16 17.04 -4.18
CA HIS A 172 0.81 16.60 -2.96
C HIS A 172 2.12 15.87 -3.30
N GLY A 173 3.24 16.43 -2.87
CA GLY A 173 4.56 15.85 -3.07
C GLY A 173 4.99 14.96 -1.90
N SER A 174 5.51 13.78 -2.17
CA SER A 174 6.16 12.94 -1.15
C SER A 174 7.35 12.18 -1.74
N ASN A 175 8.43 12.07 -0.95
CA ASN A 175 9.60 11.23 -1.25
C ASN A 175 9.51 9.84 -0.59
N ASN A 176 8.47 9.58 0.20
CA ASN A 176 8.26 8.30 0.84
C ASN A 176 7.48 7.36 -0.09
N TYR A 177 8.12 6.26 -0.49
CA TYR A 177 7.52 5.26 -1.39
C TYR A 177 6.30 4.54 -0.82
N ASN A 178 6.18 4.48 0.51
CA ASN A 178 5.05 3.85 1.22
C ASN A 178 3.93 4.84 1.56
N TYR A 179 4.08 6.11 1.16
CA TYR A 179 3.09 7.13 1.44
C TYR A 179 1.95 7.11 0.41
N HIS A 180 0.71 7.04 0.90
CA HIS A 180 -0.48 7.21 0.09
C HIS A 180 -1.36 8.33 0.70
N PRO A 181 -1.61 9.45 -0.01
CA PRO A 181 -2.33 10.59 0.55
C PRO A 181 -3.75 10.25 0.97
N ALA A 182 -4.44 9.32 0.28
CA ALA A 182 -5.79 8.91 0.68
C ALA A 182 -5.85 8.35 2.10
N THR A 183 -4.85 7.55 2.50
CA THR A 183 -4.77 6.96 3.83
C THR A 183 -4.29 7.99 4.85
N ALA A 184 -3.25 8.74 4.51
CA ALA A 184 -2.65 9.73 5.42
C ALA A 184 -3.60 10.88 5.74
N LEU A 185 -4.39 11.31 4.75
CA LEU A 185 -5.28 12.47 4.89
C LEU A 185 -6.69 12.12 5.34
N LYS A 186 -7.04 10.83 5.45
CA LYS A 186 -8.36 10.36 5.90
C LYS A 186 -8.79 10.94 7.25
N LEU A 187 -7.86 11.07 8.20
CA LEU A 187 -8.11 11.65 9.52
C LEU A 187 -8.46 13.15 9.46
N PHE A 188 -7.93 13.85 8.46
CA PHE A 188 -8.16 15.28 8.27
C PHE A 188 -9.48 15.55 7.54
N PHE A 189 -9.76 14.77 6.49
CA PHE A 189 -11.00 14.91 5.71
C PHE A 189 -12.23 14.27 6.37
N GLY A 190 -12.03 13.28 7.23
CA GLY A 190 -13.12 12.49 7.82
C GLY A 190 -13.74 11.46 6.88
N TYR A 191 -13.21 11.35 5.65
CA TYR A 191 -13.59 10.37 4.65
C TYR A 191 -12.38 10.05 3.75
N GLU A 192 -12.52 9.04 2.89
CA GLU A 192 -11.44 8.59 2.00
C GLU A 192 -11.44 9.37 0.68
N THR A 193 -10.38 10.13 0.43
CA THR A 193 -10.22 10.97 -0.77
C THR A 193 -9.56 10.21 -1.92
N THR A 194 -9.92 10.55 -3.16
CA THR A 194 -9.31 9.95 -4.37
C THR A 194 -8.07 10.70 -4.83
N TRP A 195 -6.97 9.99 -5.10
CA TRP A 195 -5.71 10.55 -5.60
C TRP A 195 -5.15 9.73 -6.77
N VAL A 196 -4.55 10.41 -7.74
CA VAL A 196 -3.74 9.80 -8.81
C VAL A 196 -2.28 10.15 -8.63
N LEU A 197 -1.43 9.16 -8.81
CA LEU A 197 0.01 9.33 -8.81
C LEU A 197 0.50 9.66 -10.20
N TRP A 198 1.30 10.72 -10.35
CA TRP A 198 1.86 11.03 -11.65
C TRP A 198 2.75 9.89 -12.14
N PRO A 199 2.63 9.50 -13.42
CA PRO A 199 3.39 8.40 -13.99
C PRO A 199 4.87 8.74 -14.30
N TYR A 200 5.32 9.91 -13.89
CA TYR A 200 6.65 10.45 -14.12
C TYR A 200 7.07 11.35 -12.96
N VAL A 201 8.38 11.56 -12.81
CA VAL A 201 8.90 12.63 -11.95
C VAL A 201 9.09 13.87 -12.81
N PRO A 202 8.41 15.00 -12.51
CA PRO A 202 8.61 16.22 -13.27
C PRO A 202 10.06 16.67 -13.15
N LYS A 203 10.69 16.90 -14.31
CA LYS A 203 12.03 17.48 -14.36
C LYS A 203 11.95 18.95 -13.98
N GLY A 204 12.91 19.40 -13.18
CA GLY A 204 13.04 20.82 -12.86
C GLY A 204 13.36 21.61 -14.13
N VAL A 205 13.26 22.94 -14.01
CA VAL A 205 13.55 23.91 -15.07
C VAL A 205 14.79 23.57 -15.91
N ALA A 206 14.71 23.74 -17.23
CA ALA A 206 15.80 23.45 -18.16
C ALA A 206 16.93 24.48 -18.07
N SER A 207 16.65 25.68 -17.55
CA SER A 207 17.64 26.74 -17.31
C SER A 207 17.35 27.53 -16.04
N MET A 208 18.37 28.20 -15.48
CA MET A 208 18.21 29.15 -14.37
C MET A 208 17.37 30.39 -14.70
N GLY A 209 17.03 30.62 -15.98
CA GLY A 209 16.19 31.72 -16.43
C GLY A 209 14.70 31.40 -16.49
N ASP A 210 14.30 30.16 -16.26
CA ASP A 210 12.91 29.76 -16.30
C ASP A 210 12.18 30.20 -15.02
N ALA A 211 10.90 30.55 -15.13
CA ALA A 211 10.12 31.00 -13.98
C ALA A 211 10.12 29.95 -12.85
N ILE A 212 10.13 30.41 -11.59
CA ILE A 212 10.00 29.54 -10.42
C ILE A 212 8.68 28.77 -10.54
N GLY A 213 8.75 27.44 -10.64
CA GLY A 213 7.60 26.55 -10.85
C GLY A 213 7.32 26.19 -12.32
N ALA A 214 8.13 26.64 -13.28
CA ALA A 214 8.01 26.23 -14.67
C ALA A 214 8.44 24.77 -14.88
N ILE A 215 7.66 24.03 -15.67
CA ILE A 215 7.99 22.70 -16.17
C ILE A 215 8.39 22.87 -17.65
N SER A 216 9.67 23.15 -17.94
CA SER A 216 10.15 23.45 -19.31
C SER A 216 11.04 22.35 -19.94
N GLY A 217 11.51 21.39 -19.15
CA GLY A 217 12.51 20.39 -19.57
C GLY A 217 11.97 19.11 -20.24
N ILE A 218 10.66 19.07 -20.56
CA ILE A 218 10.00 17.87 -21.13
C ILE A 218 10.54 17.54 -22.54
N ASN A 219 10.89 18.55 -23.34
CA ASN A 219 11.22 18.35 -24.76
C ASN A 219 12.70 18.10 -25.06
N THR A 220 13.62 18.31 -24.11
CA THR A 220 15.08 18.34 -24.40
C THR A 220 15.95 17.48 -23.49
N GLY A 221 15.38 16.66 -22.62
CA GLY A 221 16.19 15.78 -21.76
C GLY A 221 17.10 16.55 -20.79
N ALA A 222 16.59 17.66 -20.21
CA ALA A 222 17.37 18.52 -19.32
C ALA A 222 17.97 17.79 -18.10
N SER A 223 19.15 18.24 -17.69
CA SER A 223 20.11 17.63 -16.75
C SER A 223 19.78 17.82 -15.25
N PHE A 224 18.73 18.57 -14.90
CA PHE A 224 18.34 18.83 -13.52
C PHE A 224 16.95 18.26 -13.22
N GLN A 225 16.90 17.00 -12.78
CA GLN A 225 15.70 16.41 -12.20
C GLN A 225 15.40 17.10 -10.87
N ALA A 226 14.16 17.57 -10.67
CA ALA A 226 13.69 17.93 -9.34
C ALA A 226 13.76 16.65 -8.51
N ALA A 227 14.63 16.62 -7.51
CA ALA A 227 15.03 15.40 -6.83
C ALA A 227 13.80 14.57 -6.38
N SER A 228 13.63 13.38 -6.98
CA SER A 228 12.86 12.21 -6.50
C SER A 228 11.42 12.41 -5.98
N THR A 229 10.83 13.61 -6.09
CA THR A 229 9.59 13.93 -5.39
C THR A 229 8.42 13.47 -6.24
N ARG A 230 7.73 12.43 -5.77
CA ARG A 230 6.54 11.92 -6.44
C ARG A 230 5.39 12.89 -6.20
N ILE A 231 4.65 13.20 -7.25
CA ILE A 231 3.49 14.09 -7.17
C ILE A 231 2.22 13.26 -7.24
N TRP A 232 1.37 13.44 -6.25
CA TRP A 232 -0.01 12.99 -6.26
C TRP A 232 -0.90 14.17 -6.64
N GLN A 233 -1.87 13.94 -7.51
CA GLN A 233 -2.92 14.89 -7.83
C GLN A 233 -4.23 14.38 -7.29
N ARG A 234 -4.97 15.23 -6.59
CA ARG A 234 -6.29 14.87 -6.08
C ARG A 234 -7.32 14.88 -7.21
N LEU A 235 -8.13 13.83 -7.28
CA LEU A 235 -9.26 13.73 -8.19
C LEU A 235 -10.56 14.12 -7.48
N GLU A 236 -11.64 14.22 -8.24
CA GLU A 236 -12.98 14.27 -7.65
C GLU A 236 -13.26 12.99 -6.86
N ASP A 237 -13.93 13.12 -5.72
CA ASP A 237 -14.24 11.98 -4.87
C ASP A 237 -15.21 11.04 -5.64
N GLY A 238 -14.83 9.77 -5.79
CA GLY A 238 -15.53 8.80 -6.64
C GLY A 238 -15.05 8.71 -8.09
N ALA A 239 -14.13 9.57 -8.53
CA ALA A 239 -13.49 9.43 -9.84
C ALA A 239 -12.59 8.18 -9.91
N THR A 240 -12.48 7.58 -11.09
CA THR A 240 -11.54 6.50 -11.36
C THR A 240 -10.20 7.07 -11.83
N GLY A 241 -9.10 6.59 -11.25
CA GLY A 241 -7.76 6.92 -11.73
C GLY A 241 -7.49 6.41 -13.15
N PRO A 242 -6.40 6.86 -13.79
CA PRO A 242 -5.99 6.38 -15.09
C PRO A 242 -5.67 4.89 -15.04
N THR A 243 -5.93 4.20 -16.15
CA THR A 243 -5.51 2.80 -16.33
C THR A 243 -4.28 2.74 -17.23
N TYR A 244 -3.46 1.70 -17.03
CA TYR A 244 -2.25 1.44 -17.77
C TYR A 244 -2.26 -0.01 -18.23
N GLN A 245 -1.99 -0.23 -19.51
CA GLN A 245 -1.86 -1.54 -20.10
C GLN A 245 -0.60 -1.54 -20.96
N LEU A 246 0.48 -2.06 -20.39
CA LEU A 246 1.74 -2.27 -21.08
C LEU A 246 1.72 -3.63 -21.79
N SER A 247 2.12 -3.65 -23.06
CA SER A 247 2.24 -4.86 -23.88
C SER A 247 3.49 -4.81 -24.75
N THR A 248 3.85 -5.97 -25.31
CA THR A 248 4.94 -6.14 -26.27
C THR A 248 4.41 -6.91 -27.47
N ASN A 249 4.93 -6.64 -28.66
CA ASN A 249 4.59 -7.41 -29.86
C ASN A 249 5.21 -8.82 -29.86
N LYS A 250 6.20 -9.08 -29.02
CA LYS A 250 6.92 -10.36 -28.94
C LYS A 250 7.17 -10.75 -27.50
N THR A 251 6.97 -12.03 -27.21
CA THR A 251 7.34 -12.65 -25.95
C THR A 251 8.76 -13.25 -26.01
N VAL A 252 9.27 -13.51 -27.21
CA VAL A 252 10.60 -14.08 -27.48
C VAL A 252 11.15 -13.46 -28.76
N VAL A 253 12.45 -13.24 -28.81
CA VAL A 253 13.12 -12.70 -30.00
C VAL A 253 14.54 -13.25 -30.11
N ASP A 254 14.92 -13.64 -31.31
CA ASP A 254 16.31 -13.93 -31.65
C ASP A 254 17.10 -12.63 -31.77
N GLU A 255 18.38 -12.67 -31.44
CA GLU A 255 19.34 -11.62 -31.80
C GLU A 255 19.24 -11.19 -33.27
N GLY A 256 19.43 -9.89 -33.52
CA GLY A 256 19.14 -9.27 -34.82
C GLY A 256 17.67 -8.96 -35.05
N GLY A 257 16.78 -9.45 -34.18
CA GLY A 257 15.36 -9.14 -34.21
C GLY A 257 15.00 -7.76 -33.65
N GLN A 258 13.73 -7.38 -33.82
CA GLN A 258 13.17 -6.15 -33.29
C GLN A 258 11.99 -6.43 -32.35
N ILE A 259 11.89 -5.64 -31.28
CA ILE A 259 10.82 -5.64 -30.29
C ILE A 259 10.16 -4.26 -30.20
N THR A 260 8.85 -4.22 -30.03
CA THR A 260 8.08 -2.99 -29.85
C THR A 260 7.19 -3.12 -28.62
N PHE A 261 7.41 -2.23 -27.65
CA PHE A 261 6.58 -2.04 -26.49
C PHE A 261 5.47 -1.03 -26.79
N THR A 262 4.26 -1.36 -26.37
CA THR A 262 3.08 -0.50 -26.51
C THR A 262 2.50 -0.23 -25.13
N LEU A 263 2.30 1.03 -24.80
CA LEU A 263 1.55 1.45 -23.62
C LEU A 263 0.19 1.98 -24.07
N GLN A 264 -0.90 1.35 -23.62
CA GLN A 264 -2.25 1.89 -23.72
C GLN A 264 -2.67 2.45 -22.36
N THR A 265 -3.29 3.63 -22.36
CA THR A 265 -3.80 4.27 -21.15
C THR A 265 -5.23 4.76 -21.32
N THR A 266 -5.92 4.98 -20.21
CA THR A 266 -7.16 5.77 -20.15
C THR A 266 -7.01 6.88 -19.11
N GLY A 267 -7.72 8.00 -19.30
CA GLY A 267 -7.72 9.09 -18.31
C GLY A 267 -6.43 9.92 -18.24
N LEU A 268 -5.45 9.68 -19.12
CA LEU A 268 -4.29 10.55 -19.31
C LEU A 268 -4.49 11.47 -20.52
N ALA A 269 -4.06 12.72 -20.39
CA ALA A 269 -4.09 13.68 -21.48
C ALA A 269 -2.98 13.39 -22.50
N THR A 270 -3.21 13.74 -23.76
CA THR A 270 -2.20 13.74 -24.82
C THR A 270 -0.96 14.53 -24.40
N GLY A 271 0.23 14.01 -24.69
CA GLY A 271 1.52 14.58 -24.33
C GLY A 271 1.99 14.25 -22.91
N THR A 272 1.18 13.54 -22.11
CA THR A 272 1.60 13.12 -20.76
C THR A 272 2.78 12.15 -20.85
N PRO A 273 3.91 12.41 -20.17
CA PRO A 273 5.01 11.48 -20.12
C PRO A 273 4.74 10.33 -19.13
N VAL A 274 5.24 9.13 -19.42
CA VAL A 274 5.21 7.97 -18.52
C VAL A 274 6.60 7.35 -18.47
N ASP A 275 7.23 7.37 -17.30
CA ASP A 275 8.62 6.92 -17.14
C ASP A 275 8.70 5.39 -17.19
N TRP A 276 9.70 4.88 -17.91
CA TRP A 276 9.97 3.45 -18.03
C TRP A 276 11.46 3.14 -17.82
N SER A 277 11.74 1.88 -17.50
CA SER A 277 13.08 1.33 -17.30
C SER A 277 13.21 -0.08 -17.87
N ILE A 278 14.44 -0.44 -18.25
CA ILE A 278 14.84 -1.75 -18.77
C ILE A 278 15.86 -2.37 -17.82
N THR A 279 15.71 -3.65 -17.54
CA THR A 279 16.65 -4.47 -16.76
C THR A 279 16.80 -5.86 -17.39
N GLY A 280 17.81 -6.62 -16.95
CA GLY A 280 18.01 -8.02 -17.38
C GLY A 280 18.73 -8.21 -18.72
N ILE A 281 19.22 -7.12 -19.31
CA ILE A 281 20.04 -7.10 -20.53
C ILE A 281 21.14 -6.03 -20.40
N GLN A 282 22.24 -6.12 -21.17
CA GLN A 282 23.27 -5.08 -21.20
C GLN A 282 22.93 -4.00 -22.24
N SER A 283 23.48 -2.80 -22.07
CA SER A 283 23.24 -1.66 -22.98
C SER A 283 23.80 -1.88 -24.38
N ASP A 284 24.83 -2.71 -24.46
CA ASP A 284 25.57 -2.98 -25.69
C ASP A 284 24.83 -4.03 -26.54
N ASP A 285 23.82 -4.71 -25.98
CA ASP A 285 23.03 -5.77 -26.64
C ASP A 285 21.74 -5.22 -27.27
N ILE A 286 21.41 -3.94 -27.06
CA ILE A 286 20.22 -3.27 -27.59
C ILE A 286 20.53 -1.93 -28.24
N SER A 287 19.76 -1.62 -29.28
CA SER A 287 19.76 -0.32 -29.94
C SER A 287 18.34 0.26 -30.01
N PRO A 288 18.11 1.49 -29.53
CA PRO A 288 19.08 2.39 -28.89
C PRO A 288 19.55 1.88 -27.52
N SER A 289 20.81 2.13 -27.17
CA SER A 289 21.47 1.70 -25.91
C SER A 289 21.00 2.51 -24.69
N ILE A 290 19.69 2.69 -24.53
CA ILE A 290 19.05 3.43 -23.44
C ILE A 290 18.32 2.46 -22.52
N MET A 291 18.58 2.57 -21.20
CA MET A 291 17.96 1.72 -20.19
C MET A 291 16.80 2.38 -19.45
N ASN A 292 16.59 3.67 -19.65
CA ASN A 292 15.51 4.42 -19.04
C ASN A 292 15.03 5.48 -20.04
N GLY A 293 13.75 5.81 -19.98
CA GLY A 293 13.18 6.82 -20.85
C GLY A 293 11.72 7.11 -20.52
N GLN A 294 11.02 7.72 -21.46
CA GLN A 294 9.63 8.14 -21.29
C GLN A 294 8.80 7.72 -22.50
N PHE A 295 7.61 7.18 -22.27
CA PHE A 295 6.55 7.18 -23.26
C PHE A 295 5.91 8.56 -23.30
N ILE A 296 5.55 9.04 -24.49
CA ILE A 296 4.73 10.23 -24.66
C ILE A 296 3.37 9.78 -25.17
N ILE A 297 2.32 9.98 -24.37
CA ILE A 297 0.96 9.52 -24.71
C ILE A 297 0.41 10.32 -25.90
N ASP A 298 -0.07 9.63 -26.93
CA ASP A 298 -0.71 10.23 -28.10
C ASP A 298 -2.19 10.55 -27.87
N ALA A 299 -2.85 11.11 -28.89
CA ALA A 299 -4.27 11.49 -28.82
C ALA A 299 -5.24 10.31 -28.67
N THR A 300 -4.77 9.08 -28.89
CA THR A 300 -5.54 7.83 -28.70
C THR A 300 -5.26 7.17 -27.34
N GLY A 301 -4.45 7.80 -26.50
CA GLY A 301 -4.04 7.24 -25.21
C GLY A 301 -2.93 6.19 -25.34
N LYS A 302 -2.25 6.09 -26.50
CA LYS A 302 -1.20 5.09 -26.77
C LYS A 302 0.19 5.70 -26.82
N ALA A 303 1.21 4.88 -26.62
CA ALA A 303 2.61 5.22 -26.91
C ALA A 303 3.40 3.96 -27.29
N PHE A 304 4.45 4.13 -28.08
CA PHE A 304 5.27 3.03 -28.61
C PHE A 304 6.75 3.27 -28.39
N GLN A 305 7.50 2.21 -28.11
CA GLN A 305 8.96 2.24 -27.99
C GLN A 305 9.54 0.98 -28.61
N THR A 306 10.46 1.15 -29.55
CA THR A 306 11.04 0.05 -30.32
C THR A 306 12.53 -0.09 -30.04
N PHE A 307 13.00 -1.32 -29.94
CA PHE A 307 14.41 -1.68 -29.82
C PHE A 307 14.78 -2.77 -30.82
N ASN A 308 15.99 -2.65 -31.38
CA ASN A 308 16.65 -3.72 -32.11
C ASN A 308 17.56 -4.48 -31.14
N ILE A 309 17.50 -5.81 -31.18
CA ILE A 309 18.44 -6.67 -30.45
C ILE A 309 19.67 -6.85 -31.32
N ILE A 310 20.85 -6.58 -30.77
CA ILE A 310 22.10 -6.63 -31.53
C ILE A 310 22.51 -8.09 -31.67
N ALA A 311 22.75 -8.53 -32.90
CA ALA A 311 23.35 -9.84 -33.15
C ALA A 311 24.86 -9.76 -33.06
N ASP A 312 25.44 -10.66 -32.28
CA ASP A 312 26.88 -10.82 -32.19
C ASP A 312 27.29 -12.30 -32.10
N ASN A 313 28.58 -12.55 -31.91
CA ASN A 313 29.13 -13.90 -31.82
C ASN A 313 29.50 -14.29 -30.37
N LYS A 314 29.01 -13.56 -29.36
CA LYS A 314 29.31 -13.84 -27.96
C LYS A 314 28.30 -14.83 -27.39
N THR A 315 28.86 -15.90 -26.84
CA THR A 315 28.12 -16.96 -26.15
C THR A 315 27.84 -16.53 -24.70
N GLU A 316 26.86 -15.64 -24.52
CA GLU A 316 26.49 -15.07 -23.21
C GLU A 316 25.32 -15.81 -22.56
N GLY A 317 24.62 -16.64 -23.34
CA GLY A 317 23.42 -17.33 -22.90
C GLY A 317 22.17 -16.46 -23.06
N ASN A 318 21.00 -17.10 -22.97
CA ASN A 318 19.73 -16.41 -23.16
C ASN A 318 19.50 -15.42 -22.02
N GLN A 319 19.02 -14.24 -22.37
CA GLN A 319 18.76 -13.14 -21.44
C GLN A 319 17.25 -12.88 -21.36
N THR A 320 16.79 -12.24 -20.28
CA THR A 320 15.39 -11.82 -20.14
C THR A 320 15.35 -10.32 -19.96
N LEU A 321 14.96 -9.61 -21.02
CA LEU A 321 14.75 -8.17 -20.97
C LEU A 321 13.42 -7.89 -20.26
N ALA A 322 13.49 -7.23 -19.12
CA ALA A 322 12.33 -6.75 -18.37
C ALA A 322 12.12 -5.25 -18.62
N PHE A 323 10.99 -4.89 -19.21
CA PHE A 323 10.58 -3.51 -19.46
C PHE A 323 9.43 -3.15 -18.51
N ALA A 324 9.61 -2.14 -17.67
CA ALA A 324 8.66 -1.76 -16.63
C ALA A 324 8.35 -0.26 -16.63
N LEU A 325 7.11 0.10 -16.27
CA LEU A 325 6.77 1.48 -15.95
C LEU A 325 7.32 1.81 -14.56
N THR A 326 8.25 2.75 -14.48
CA THR A 326 9.08 3.01 -13.29
C THR A 326 8.27 3.30 -12.03
N PHE A 327 7.12 3.98 -12.19
CA PHE A 327 6.31 4.46 -11.06
C PHE A 327 4.93 3.82 -10.97
N ILE A 328 4.56 2.98 -11.95
CA ILE A 328 3.27 2.31 -11.98
C ILE A 328 3.49 0.84 -11.64
N GLN A 329 3.11 0.47 -10.41
CA GLN A 329 3.31 -0.89 -9.90
C GLN A 329 2.54 -1.91 -10.74
N GLY A 330 3.12 -3.11 -10.87
CA GLY A 330 2.54 -4.22 -11.61
C GLY A 330 2.57 -4.08 -13.14
N GLN A 331 3.08 -2.97 -13.68
CA GLN A 331 3.18 -2.76 -15.14
C GLN A 331 4.58 -3.11 -15.64
N GLN A 332 4.77 -4.39 -15.93
CA GLN A 332 6.00 -4.93 -16.51
C GLN A 332 5.67 -5.99 -17.55
N VAL A 333 6.44 -5.97 -18.63
CA VAL A 333 6.49 -7.05 -19.62
C VAL A 333 7.91 -7.57 -19.73
N SER A 334 8.06 -8.82 -20.15
CA SER A 334 9.38 -9.44 -20.28
C SER A 334 9.51 -10.19 -21.58
N VAL A 335 10.63 -9.97 -22.27
CA VAL A 335 10.95 -10.61 -23.54
C VAL A 335 12.20 -11.47 -23.33
N MET A 336 12.11 -12.74 -23.72
CA MET A 336 13.29 -13.61 -23.74
C MET A 336 14.10 -13.32 -25.00
N ILE A 337 15.38 -13.03 -24.82
CA ILE A 337 16.33 -12.81 -25.90
C ILE A 337 17.16 -14.07 -26.05
N MET A 338 17.14 -14.60 -27.25
CA MET A 338 17.80 -15.84 -27.58
C MET A 338 19.17 -15.57 -28.16
N ASP A 339 20.18 -16.15 -27.51
CA ASP A 339 21.59 -16.11 -27.96
C ASP A 339 21.72 -17.03 -29.18
N THR A 340 21.81 -16.41 -30.35
CA THR A 340 21.83 -17.12 -31.63
C THR A 340 23.21 -17.64 -31.99
N SER A 341 24.26 -17.22 -31.27
CA SER A 341 25.64 -17.63 -31.53
C SER A 341 25.87 -19.15 -31.41
N LYS A 342 24.91 -19.90 -30.84
CA LYS A 342 24.96 -21.35 -30.58
C LYS A 342 24.15 -22.22 -31.54
N TYR A 343 23.43 -21.64 -32.49
CA TYR A 343 22.46 -22.38 -33.28
C TYR A 343 23.18 -23.28 -34.31
N PRO A 344 22.84 -24.59 -34.41
CA PRO A 344 23.33 -25.45 -35.47
C PRO A 344 22.93 -24.95 -36.86
N GLU A 345 23.81 -25.11 -37.84
CA GLU A 345 23.54 -24.74 -39.22
C GLU A 345 22.33 -25.52 -39.79
N GLY A 346 21.41 -24.82 -40.46
CA GLY A 346 20.21 -25.42 -41.05
C GLY A 346 19.06 -25.70 -40.08
N GLN A 347 19.18 -25.33 -38.80
CA GLN A 347 18.09 -25.40 -37.83
C GLN A 347 17.33 -24.07 -37.76
N GLN A 348 16.00 -24.11 -37.88
CA GLN A 348 15.12 -22.97 -37.72
C GLN A 348 14.29 -23.11 -36.45
N THR A 349 14.19 -22.04 -35.67
CA THR A 349 13.37 -21.99 -34.45
C THR A 349 12.08 -21.24 -34.72
N TYR A 350 10.97 -21.79 -34.24
CA TYR A 350 9.65 -21.17 -34.29
C TYR A 350 9.15 -20.95 -32.85
N TYR A 351 8.59 -19.76 -32.62
CA TYR A 351 8.00 -19.37 -31.33
C TYR A 351 6.48 -19.22 -31.46
N GLU A 352 5.84 -18.70 -30.41
CA GLU A 352 4.40 -18.42 -30.36
C GLU A 352 3.84 -17.81 -31.67
N GLY A 353 2.75 -18.40 -32.17
CA GLY A 353 2.10 -18.00 -33.41
C GLY A 353 1.71 -19.19 -34.31
N THR A 354 1.18 -18.87 -35.48
CA THR A 354 0.81 -19.84 -36.52
C THR A 354 1.85 -19.79 -37.64
N HIS A 355 2.40 -20.94 -37.99
CA HIS A 355 3.47 -21.10 -38.96
C HIS A 355 3.10 -22.18 -39.98
N THR A 356 3.54 -21.97 -41.22
CA THR A 356 3.46 -22.96 -42.29
C THR A 356 4.84 -23.53 -42.54
N LEU A 357 4.99 -24.85 -42.40
CA LEU A 357 6.23 -25.56 -42.73
C LEU A 357 6.07 -26.23 -44.09
N SER A 358 6.78 -25.73 -45.10
CA SER A 358 6.75 -26.32 -46.43
C SER A 358 7.80 -27.44 -46.56
N VAL A 359 7.37 -28.62 -46.97
CA VAL A 359 8.18 -29.83 -47.14
C VAL A 359 8.19 -30.19 -48.62
N ALA A 360 9.35 -30.10 -49.26
CA ALA A 360 9.48 -30.44 -50.68
C ALA A 360 9.19 -31.92 -50.96
N ALA A 361 8.91 -32.25 -52.22
CA ALA A 361 8.69 -33.62 -52.67
C ALA A 361 9.87 -34.54 -52.28
N ASN A 362 9.59 -35.71 -51.72
CA ASN A 362 10.58 -36.69 -51.23
C ASN A 362 11.52 -36.16 -50.13
N GLN A 363 11.21 -35.00 -49.52
CA GLN A 363 12.01 -34.45 -48.44
C GLN A 363 11.56 -35.00 -47.09
N THR A 364 12.52 -35.09 -46.17
CA THR A 364 12.25 -35.40 -44.77
C THR A 364 12.49 -34.18 -43.90
N MET A 365 11.60 -33.96 -42.94
CA MET A 365 11.68 -32.87 -41.97
C MET A 365 11.62 -33.43 -40.56
N SER A 366 12.57 -33.03 -39.70
CA SER A 366 12.53 -33.28 -38.27
C SER A 366 11.95 -32.06 -37.56
N ILE A 367 10.97 -32.28 -36.69
CA ILE A 367 10.26 -31.25 -35.93
C ILE A 367 10.33 -31.64 -34.45
N ASP A 368 11.08 -30.89 -33.65
CA ASP A 368 11.25 -31.10 -32.21
C ASP A 368 10.48 -30.01 -31.45
N MET A 369 9.33 -30.38 -30.90
CA MET A 369 8.37 -29.46 -30.28
C MET A 369 8.48 -29.52 -28.76
N PHE A 370 8.55 -28.37 -28.13
CA PHE A 370 8.59 -28.18 -26.68
C PHE A 370 7.46 -27.24 -26.30
N ALA A 371 6.38 -27.75 -25.72
CA ALA A 371 5.25 -26.92 -25.30
C ALA A 371 5.63 -26.03 -24.11
N ALA A 372 4.85 -24.98 -23.85
CA ALA A 372 5.15 -24.00 -22.82
C ALA A 372 4.86 -24.52 -21.40
N GLY A 373 5.54 -23.98 -20.39
CA GLY A 373 5.25 -24.28 -18.99
C GLY A 373 4.00 -23.57 -18.45
N GLY A 374 3.53 -23.97 -17.27
CA GLY A 374 2.48 -23.28 -16.52
C GLY A 374 3.06 -22.19 -15.62
N GLY A 375 2.31 -21.10 -15.42
CA GLY A 375 2.70 -20.00 -14.55
C GLY A 375 2.58 -20.31 -13.06
N GLY A 376 3.32 -19.56 -12.24
CA GLY A 376 3.27 -19.68 -10.78
C GLY A 376 2.06 -18.99 -10.15
N GLY A 377 1.53 -19.58 -9.08
CA GLY A 377 0.44 -19.00 -8.29
C GLY A 377 0.90 -17.83 -7.42
N GLY A 378 -0.02 -16.93 -7.08
CA GLY A 378 0.20 -15.77 -6.23
C GLY A 378 0.06 -16.05 -4.74
N SER A 379 0.41 -15.06 -3.91
CA SER A 379 0.10 -15.05 -2.48
C SER A 379 -0.54 -13.74 -2.09
N VAL A 380 -1.79 -13.77 -1.60
CA VAL A 380 -2.59 -12.55 -1.38
C VAL A 380 -3.10 -12.40 0.04
N TYR A 381 -3.28 -11.15 0.48
CA TYR A 381 -3.98 -10.82 1.72
C TYR A 381 -5.47 -10.64 1.42
N SER A 382 -6.33 -11.55 1.88
CA SER A 382 -7.77 -11.51 1.63
C SER A 382 -8.59 -12.07 2.79
N GLY A 383 -9.79 -11.53 2.98
CA GLY A 383 -10.76 -12.01 3.96
C GLY A 383 -11.48 -13.30 3.57
N GLY A 384 -11.29 -13.82 2.34
CA GLY A 384 -11.94 -15.04 1.84
C GLY A 384 -11.05 -15.84 0.87
N THR A 385 -11.49 -17.03 0.45
CA THR A 385 -10.77 -17.88 -0.52
C THR A 385 -10.81 -17.28 -1.92
N HIS A 386 -9.66 -17.20 -2.60
CA HIS A 386 -9.52 -16.57 -3.91
C HIS A 386 -8.68 -17.46 -4.86
N GLU A 387 -8.93 -17.35 -6.17
CA GLU A 387 -8.27 -18.16 -7.21
C GLU A 387 -7.09 -17.40 -7.84
N ASP A 388 -6.07 -17.07 -7.03
CA ASP A 388 -4.87 -16.34 -7.47
C ASP A 388 -3.88 -17.26 -8.19
N HIS A 389 -4.37 -18.03 -9.15
CA HIS A 389 -3.62 -19.05 -9.87
C HIS A 389 -2.81 -18.41 -11.00
N GLY A 390 -1.71 -19.06 -11.37
CA GLY A 390 -1.10 -18.77 -12.67
C GLY A 390 -2.02 -19.25 -13.81
N THR A 391 -1.63 -18.99 -15.05
CA THR A 391 -2.29 -19.58 -16.23
C THR A 391 -1.54 -20.82 -16.72
N ASN A 392 -2.26 -21.74 -17.36
CA ASN A 392 -1.65 -22.91 -17.98
C ASN A 392 -0.77 -22.48 -19.16
N GLY A 393 0.32 -23.22 -19.39
CA GLY A 393 1.06 -23.15 -20.64
C GLY A 393 0.18 -23.64 -21.78
N ALA A 394 0.29 -22.98 -22.92
CA ALA A 394 -0.43 -23.40 -24.10
C ALA A 394 0.28 -24.56 -24.82
N ASN A 395 -0.51 -25.31 -25.59
CA ASN A 395 -0.03 -26.45 -26.35
C ASN A 395 0.70 -26.02 -27.63
N ILE A 396 1.46 -26.94 -28.21
CA ILE A 396 1.85 -26.88 -29.63
C ILE A 396 0.98 -27.87 -30.40
N ILE A 397 0.45 -27.45 -31.54
CA ILE A 397 -0.38 -28.27 -32.41
C ILE A 397 0.28 -28.33 -33.78
N LEU A 398 0.72 -29.52 -34.17
CA LEU A 398 1.16 -29.81 -35.53
C LEU A 398 0.04 -30.56 -36.24
N SER A 399 -0.35 -30.08 -37.42
CA SER A 399 -1.51 -30.61 -38.15
C SER A 399 -1.22 -30.77 -39.63
N TYR A 400 -1.70 -31.88 -40.18
CA TYR A 400 -1.67 -32.20 -41.60
C TYR A 400 -2.83 -33.14 -41.94
N LEU A 401 -3.74 -32.69 -42.81
CA LEU A 401 -4.98 -33.40 -43.11
C LEU A 401 -5.76 -33.75 -41.83
N THR A 402 -5.99 -35.04 -41.58
CA THR A 402 -6.65 -35.55 -40.38
C THR A 402 -5.71 -35.79 -39.20
N ASN A 403 -4.39 -35.69 -39.42
CA ASN A 403 -3.37 -35.89 -38.40
C ASN A 403 -3.25 -34.64 -37.53
N THR A 404 -3.26 -34.85 -36.22
CA THR A 404 -3.12 -33.79 -35.22
C THR A 404 -2.25 -34.31 -34.07
N LEU A 405 -1.07 -33.72 -33.94
CA LEU A 405 -0.12 -34.02 -32.88
C LEU A 405 -0.07 -32.84 -31.93
N ILE A 406 -0.44 -33.06 -30.67
CA ILE A 406 -0.50 -32.03 -29.64
C ILE A 406 0.62 -32.28 -28.64
N THR A 407 1.54 -31.32 -28.54
CA THR A 407 2.52 -31.27 -27.46
C THR A 407 1.89 -30.49 -26.30
N GLY A 408 1.74 -31.13 -25.15
CA GLY A 408 0.94 -30.58 -24.04
C GLY A 408 1.67 -29.50 -23.24
N GLY A 409 1.01 -28.36 -23.00
CA GLY A 409 1.50 -27.32 -22.10
C GLY A 409 1.34 -27.68 -20.61
N GLY A 410 2.26 -27.17 -19.79
CA GLY A 410 2.28 -27.38 -18.34
C GLY A 410 1.09 -26.72 -17.63
N LYS A 411 0.65 -27.28 -16.50
CA LYS A 411 -0.45 -26.70 -15.72
C LYS A 411 0.04 -25.66 -14.71
N ALA A 412 -0.79 -24.67 -14.44
CA ALA A 412 -0.50 -23.60 -13.50
C ALA A 412 -0.36 -24.11 -12.06
N GLY A 413 0.46 -23.42 -11.28
CA GLY A 413 0.42 -23.51 -9.83
C GLY A 413 -0.74 -22.71 -9.26
N THR A 414 -1.34 -23.21 -8.17
CA THR A 414 -2.45 -22.50 -7.51
C THR A 414 -1.92 -21.47 -6.50
N GLY A 415 -2.72 -20.43 -6.23
CA GLY A 415 -2.38 -19.38 -5.28
C GLY A 415 -2.59 -19.75 -3.82
N GLY A 416 -1.95 -19.01 -2.91
CA GLY A 416 -2.13 -19.09 -1.47
C GLY A 416 -2.79 -17.83 -0.90
N VAL A 417 -3.60 -18.00 0.15
CA VAL A 417 -4.41 -16.91 0.72
C VAL A 417 -4.14 -16.76 2.22
N TRP A 418 -3.84 -15.54 2.66
CA TRP A 418 -3.64 -15.17 4.06
C TRP A 418 -4.70 -14.16 4.52
N GLY A 419 -5.27 -14.36 5.70
CA GLY A 419 -6.36 -13.52 6.22
C GLY A 419 -6.60 -13.68 7.72
N ASN A 420 -7.11 -12.62 8.35
CA ASN A 420 -7.47 -12.62 9.78
C ASN A 420 -6.34 -13.09 10.72
N GLY A 421 -5.09 -12.73 10.42
CA GLY A 421 -3.92 -13.13 11.20
C GLY A 421 -3.49 -14.59 11.03
N SER A 422 -4.00 -15.32 10.04
CA SER A 422 -3.65 -16.74 9.81
C SER A 422 -3.69 -17.14 8.33
N SER A 423 -3.15 -18.34 8.03
CA SER A 423 -3.20 -18.92 6.68
C SER A 423 -4.54 -19.57 6.42
N TYR A 424 -5.16 -19.29 5.26
CA TYR A 424 -6.34 -20.02 4.80
C TYR A 424 -5.95 -21.20 3.91
N THR A 425 -5.12 -20.95 2.90
CA THR A 425 -4.69 -21.96 1.93
C THR A 425 -3.27 -21.72 1.45
N ASN A 426 -2.54 -22.82 1.18
CA ASN A 426 -1.29 -22.80 0.43
C ASN A 426 -1.54 -23.20 -1.02
N GLY A 427 -0.70 -22.70 -1.91
CA GLY A 427 -0.66 -23.08 -3.31
C GLY A 427 -0.21 -24.53 -3.53
N LYS A 428 -0.73 -25.14 -4.60
CA LYS A 428 -0.45 -26.50 -5.06
C LYS A 428 0.39 -26.45 -6.33
N ALA A 429 1.23 -27.46 -6.49
CA ALA A 429 2.07 -27.63 -7.68
C ALA A 429 1.24 -27.90 -8.93
N GLY A 430 1.63 -27.26 -10.03
CA GLY A 430 1.15 -27.57 -11.37
C GLY A 430 1.76 -28.86 -11.91
N ILE A 431 0.93 -29.68 -12.57
CA ILE A 431 1.37 -30.91 -13.25
C ILE A 431 2.04 -30.60 -14.58
N GLY A 432 2.95 -31.46 -15.01
CA GLY A 432 3.57 -31.37 -16.33
C GLY A 432 2.60 -31.58 -17.48
N GLY A 433 2.93 -31.05 -18.65
CA GLY A 433 2.14 -31.22 -19.86
C GLY A 433 2.09 -32.67 -20.36
N VAL A 434 1.04 -33.02 -21.11
CA VAL A 434 0.83 -34.38 -21.63
C VAL A 434 0.55 -34.32 -23.13
N ASN A 435 1.26 -35.14 -23.91
CA ASN A 435 1.11 -35.19 -25.36
C ASN A 435 -0.13 -36.00 -25.77
N THR A 436 -0.76 -35.60 -26.86
CA THR A 436 -1.85 -36.34 -27.50
C THR A 436 -1.50 -36.56 -28.97
N LEU A 437 -1.50 -37.81 -29.43
CA LEU A 437 -1.00 -38.18 -30.75
C LEU A 437 -2.14 -38.79 -31.58
N ASN A 438 -2.51 -38.14 -32.67
CA ASN A 438 -3.31 -38.71 -33.75
C ASN A 438 -2.50 -38.58 -35.04
N ALA A 439 -1.80 -39.64 -35.43
CA ALA A 439 -0.85 -39.64 -36.53
C ALA A 439 -0.90 -40.97 -37.30
N ASP A 440 -0.75 -40.89 -38.62
CA ASP A 440 -0.59 -42.03 -39.53
C ASP A 440 0.89 -42.34 -39.81
N GLU A 441 1.15 -43.17 -40.84
CA GLU A 441 2.49 -43.61 -41.23
C GLU A 441 3.40 -42.49 -41.76
N SER A 442 2.86 -41.33 -42.12
CA SER A 442 3.65 -40.17 -42.57
C SER A 442 4.44 -39.51 -41.44
N PHE A 443 4.09 -39.79 -40.19
CA PHE A 443 4.78 -39.31 -39.00
C PHE A 443 5.47 -40.44 -38.23
N ILE A 444 6.78 -40.33 -38.09
CA ILE A 444 7.56 -41.19 -37.20
C ILE A 444 7.78 -40.43 -35.89
N ILE A 445 7.29 -40.98 -34.77
CA ILE A 445 7.51 -40.41 -33.43
C ILE A 445 8.91 -40.82 -32.95
N LEU A 446 9.80 -39.84 -32.84
CA LEU A 446 11.18 -40.03 -32.37
C LEU A 446 11.28 -39.85 -30.86
N GLU A 447 10.48 -38.95 -30.27
CA GLU A 447 10.44 -38.74 -28.82
C GLU A 447 9.05 -38.31 -28.36
N ASN A 448 8.57 -38.86 -27.24
CA ASN A 448 7.29 -38.51 -26.63
C ASN A 448 7.45 -38.47 -25.10
N THR A 449 7.78 -37.30 -24.58
CA THR A 449 8.14 -37.09 -23.17
C THR A 449 7.14 -36.12 -22.54
N ALA A 450 6.45 -36.57 -21.48
CA ALA A 450 5.60 -35.69 -20.69
C ALA A 450 6.42 -34.62 -19.96
N GLY A 451 5.79 -33.48 -19.64
CA GLY A 451 6.42 -32.44 -18.84
C GLY A 451 6.64 -32.88 -17.40
N ASN A 452 7.53 -32.18 -16.70
CA ASN A 452 7.79 -32.36 -15.28
C ASN A 452 6.72 -31.67 -14.44
N THR A 453 6.34 -32.29 -13.33
CA THR A 453 5.45 -31.70 -12.31
C THR A 453 6.27 -30.85 -11.34
N ALA A 454 5.72 -29.69 -10.93
CA ALA A 454 6.39 -28.82 -9.96
C ALA A 454 6.46 -29.48 -8.59
N VAL A 455 7.43 -29.07 -7.77
CA VAL A 455 7.62 -29.63 -6.43
C VAL A 455 7.26 -28.57 -5.40
N ILE A 456 6.38 -28.92 -4.45
CA ILE A 456 6.17 -28.11 -3.25
C ILE A 456 7.25 -28.47 -2.23
N GLY A 457 8.11 -27.50 -1.94
CA GLY A 457 9.21 -27.60 -1.00
C GLY A 457 8.90 -26.93 0.35
N SER A 458 9.97 -26.49 1.01
CA SER A 458 9.86 -25.77 2.28
C SER A 458 9.16 -24.42 2.10
N ARG A 459 8.25 -24.06 3.01
CA ARG A 459 7.61 -22.72 3.08
C ARG A 459 8.61 -21.57 3.26
N TRP A 460 9.83 -21.88 3.73
CA TRP A 460 10.90 -20.90 3.91
C TRP A 460 11.60 -20.50 2.61
N ASN A 461 11.32 -21.24 1.53
CA ASN A 461 11.82 -21.01 0.19
C ASN A 461 10.66 -20.70 -0.75
N ARG A 462 11.00 -20.11 -1.89
CA ARG A 462 10.05 -19.95 -2.99
C ARG A 462 9.72 -21.32 -3.58
N GLN A 463 8.47 -21.53 -3.97
CA GLN A 463 8.07 -22.79 -4.60
C GLN A 463 8.51 -22.77 -6.05
N GLU A 464 9.62 -23.43 -6.34
CA GLU A 464 10.18 -23.47 -7.69
C GLU A 464 9.21 -24.13 -8.68
N GLY A 465 9.21 -23.60 -9.91
CA GLY A 465 8.52 -24.25 -11.01
C GLY A 465 9.19 -25.56 -11.41
N ALA A 466 8.49 -26.38 -12.18
CA ALA A 466 9.08 -27.62 -12.69
C ALA A 466 10.23 -27.34 -13.65
N VAL A 467 11.26 -28.18 -13.60
CA VAL A 467 12.45 -28.07 -14.45
C VAL A 467 12.08 -28.29 -15.93
N ALA A 468 12.65 -27.48 -16.82
CA ALA A 468 12.49 -27.62 -18.26
C ALA A 468 13.06 -28.95 -18.79
N LEU A 469 12.55 -29.39 -19.93
CA LEU A 469 13.18 -30.47 -20.69
C LEU A 469 14.37 -29.90 -21.50
N PRO A 470 15.49 -30.64 -21.61
CA PRO A 470 16.67 -30.16 -22.33
C PRO A 470 16.44 -30.09 -23.85
N SER A 471 16.98 -29.05 -24.49
CA SER A 471 16.99 -28.87 -25.95
C SER A 471 18.37 -28.41 -26.44
N SER A 472 18.59 -28.39 -27.76
CA SER A 472 19.85 -27.90 -28.36
C SER A 472 20.10 -26.40 -28.13
N ILE A 473 19.05 -25.63 -27.84
CA ILE A 473 19.10 -24.18 -27.60
C ILE A 473 18.93 -23.80 -26.12
N GLY A 474 19.00 -24.80 -25.23
CA GLY A 474 18.92 -24.62 -23.78
C GLY A 474 17.65 -25.17 -23.13
N MET A 475 17.37 -24.70 -21.92
CA MET A 475 16.29 -25.18 -21.05
C MET A 475 15.23 -24.10 -20.92
N LEU A 476 14.23 -24.10 -21.82
CA LEU A 476 13.37 -22.92 -22.04
C LEU A 476 11.91 -23.11 -21.69
N ASN A 477 11.46 -24.34 -21.39
CA ASN A 477 10.04 -24.66 -21.19
C ASN A 477 9.68 -25.06 -19.74
N ASN A 478 10.43 -24.55 -18.76
CA ASN A 478 10.20 -24.75 -17.33
C ASN A 478 8.85 -24.16 -16.89
N GLY A 479 8.35 -24.58 -15.74
CA GLY A 479 7.25 -23.91 -15.07
C GLY A 479 7.70 -22.64 -14.35
N GLY A 480 6.76 -21.72 -14.10
CA GLY A 480 6.99 -20.50 -13.32
C GLY A 480 7.02 -20.79 -11.81
N ALA A 481 7.88 -20.11 -11.07
CA ALA A 481 7.93 -20.22 -9.62
C ALA A 481 6.72 -19.55 -8.95
N GLY A 482 6.18 -20.19 -7.91
CA GLY A 482 5.10 -19.64 -7.10
C GLY A 482 5.56 -18.48 -6.22
N ALA A 483 4.61 -17.69 -5.74
CA ALA A 483 4.88 -16.54 -4.88
C ALA A 483 5.42 -16.93 -3.49
N TRP A 484 6.16 -16.00 -2.89
CA TRP A 484 6.55 -16.08 -1.47
C TRP A 484 5.32 -16.05 -0.57
N GLY A 485 5.34 -16.87 0.49
CA GLY A 485 4.33 -16.79 1.53
C GLY A 485 4.32 -15.45 2.27
N ILE A 486 3.19 -15.15 2.91
CA ILE A 486 2.90 -13.93 3.65
C ILE A 486 3.18 -14.14 5.14
N GLY A 487 3.59 -13.06 5.82
CA GLY A 487 3.87 -13.05 7.25
C GLY A 487 5.30 -13.49 7.59
N ASP A 488 5.62 -13.38 8.89
CA ASP A 488 6.89 -13.81 9.49
C ASP A 488 7.13 -15.32 9.33
N GLU A 489 6.06 -16.11 9.29
CA GLU A 489 6.11 -17.55 9.09
C GLU A 489 6.01 -18.01 7.61
N LYS A 490 5.87 -17.06 6.67
CA LYS A 490 5.79 -17.32 5.22
C LYS A 490 4.77 -18.39 4.81
N TRP A 491 3.61 -18.40 5.45
CA TRP A 491 2.50 -19.26 5.05
C TRP A 491 1.77 -18.70 3.84
N SER A 492 0.83 -19.45 3.27
CA SER A 492 0.04 -19.02 2.11
C SER A 492 0.89 -18.71 0.88
N TYR A 493 1.96 -19.48 0.69
CA TYR A 493 2.82 -19.40 -0.50
C TYR A 493 2.04 -19.81 -1.77
N GLY A 494 2.45 -19.28 -2.92
CA GLY A 494 1.94 -19.72 -4.22
C GLY A 494 2.65 -21.00 -4.66
N GLY A 495 1.95 -21.88 -5.40
CA GLY A 495 2.53 -23.09 -5.97
C GLY A 495 3.26 -22.80 -7.28
N GLY A 496 4.33 -23.54 -7.57
CA GLY A 496 5.02 -23.49 -8.86
C GLY A 496 4.21 -24.19 -9.96
N GLY A 497 4.37 -23.76 -11.22
CA GLY A 497 3.73 -24.39 -12.38
C GLY A 497 4.54 -25.57 -12.95
N GLY A 498 3.86 -26.46 -13.68
CA GLY A 498 4.48 -27.60 -14.37
C GLY A 498 5.20 -27.20 -15.65
N SER A 499 6.14 -28.03 -16.14
CA SER A 499 6.83 -27.77 -17.40
C SER A 499 5.98 -28.24 -18.57
N GLY A 500 6.26 -27.72 -19.76
CA GLY A 500 5.65 -28.28 -20.97
C GLY A 500 6.28 -29.62 -21.34
N ALA A 501 5.54 -30.39 -22.14
CA ALA A 501 5.99 -31.65 -22.71
C ALA A 501 6.90 -31.45 -23.93
N ARG A 502 7.54 -32.53 -24.36
CA ARG A 502 8.34 -32.60 -25.58
C ARG A 502 7.81 -33.68 -26.52
N LEU A 503 7.74 -33.36 -27.80
CA LEU A 503 7.39 -34.30 -28.86
C LEU A 503 8.31 -34.05 -30.05
N LYS A 504 9.13 -35.05 -30.39
CA LYS A 504 9.97 -35.01 -31.58
C LYS A 504 9.41 -35.96 -32.61
N VAL A 505 9.19 -35.44 -33.82
CA VAL A 505 8.66 -36.22 -34.94
C VAL A 505 9.47 -36.00 -36.19
N GLN A 506 9.44 -37.00 -37.05
CA GLN A 506 9.95 -36.91 -38.40
C GLN A 506 8.77 -37.07 -39.35
N PHE A 507 8.63 -36.14 -40.28
CA PHE A 507 7.64 -36.20 -41.35
C PHE A 507 8.36 -36.44 -42.67
N THR A 508 7.87 -37.38 -43.47
CA THR A 508 8.39 -37.65 -44.81
C THR A 508 7.31 -37.37 -45.84
N ASN A 509 7.58 -36.43 -46.74
CA ASN A 509 6.71 -36.17 -47.88
C ASN A 509 6.96 -37.22 -48.97
N SER A 510 6.12 -38.24 -49.05
CA SER A 510 6.19 -39.27 -50.08
C SER A 510 5.48 -38.90 -51.39
N SER A 511 5.01 -37.66 -51.54
CA SER A 511 4.33 -37.19 -52.74
C SER A 511 5.30 -36.50 -53.72
N GLU A 512 4.84 -36.29 -54.95
CA GLU A 512 5.60 -35.60 -56.00
C GLU A 512 5.52 -34.07 -55.90
N GLU A 513 4.70 -33.54 -55.00
CA GLU A 513 4.46 -32.10 -54.81
C GLU A 513 4.91 -31.64 -53.42
N ALA A 514 5.09 -30.33 -53.25
CA ALA A 514 5.36 -29.77 -51.94
C ALA A 514 4.11 -29.86 -51.04
N ILE A 515 4.33 -30.11 -49.75
CA ILE A 515 3.27 -30.21 -48.73
C ILE A 515 3.52 -29.17 -47.66
N ASP A 516 2.44 -28.53 -47.21
CA ASP A 516 2.46 -27.58 -46.11
C ASP A 516 1.89 -28.22 -44.83
N LEU A 517 2.70 -28.25 -43.78
CA LEU A 517 2.27 -28.58 -42.42
C LEU A 517 1.87 -27.30 -41.69
N ASN A 518 0.77 -27.35 -40.94
CA ASN A 518 0.37 -26.24 -40.10
C ASN A 518 0.85 -26.45 -38.66
N LEU A 519 1.70 -25.55 -38.18
CA LEU A 519 2.29 -25.55 -36.85
C LEU A 519 1.77 -24.35 -36.06
N VAL A 520 1.03 -24.61 -34.99
CA VAL A 520 0.55 -23.59 -34.04
C VAL A 520 1.31 -23.75 -32.74
N ILE A 521 2.05 -22.73 -32.34
CA ILE A 521 2.77 -22.69 -31.06
C ILE A 521 2.04 -21.74 -30.14
N GLY A 522 1.60 -22.24 -29.00
CA GLY A 522 0.95 -21.44 -27.97
C GLY A 522 1.93 -20.68 -27.07
N GLY A 523 1.41 -19.62 -26.45
CA GLY A 523 2.15 -18.78 -25.50
C GLY A 523 2.46 -19.44 -24.15
N ARG A 524 3.34 -18.76 -23.39
CA ARG A 524 3.75 -19.17 -22.05
C ARG A 524 2.65 -19.00 -21.00
N GLY A 525 2.70 -19.81 -19.94
CA GLY A 525 1.86 -19.61 -18.76
C GLY A 525 2.30 -18.35 -18.00
N LEU A 526 1.35 -17.51 -17.67
CA LEU A 526 1.58 -16.26 -16.93
C LEU A 526 1.46 -16.51 -15.43
N GLY A 527 2.39 -15.97 -14.67
CA GLY A 527 2.30 -15.96 -13.22
C GLY A 527 1.21 -15.01 -12.74
N TRP A 528 0.70 -15.22 -11.53
CA TRP A 528 -0.21 -14.26 -10.91
C TRP A 528 0.53 -12.97 -10.51
N LYS A 529 0.05 -11.81 -10.96
CA LYS A 529 0.73 -10.50 -10.76
C LYS A 529 -0.17 -9.36 -10.28
N ASN A 530 -1.40 -9.65 -9.87
CA ASN A 530 -2.40 -8.59 -9.64
C ASN A 530 -2.18 -7.86 -8.29
N SER A 531 -2.48 -8.52 -7.17
CA SER A 531 -2.26 -8.01 -5.82
C SER A 531 -1.52 -9.04 -4.98
N GLY A 532 -0.71 -8.59 -4.01
CA GLY A 532 0.10 -9.46 -3.16
C GLY A 532 1.48 -9.82 -3.75
N ASN A 533 2.06 -10.92 -3.27
CA ASN A 533 3.33 -11.42 -3.81
C ASN A 533 3.08 -12.15 -5.13
N TYR A 534 3.95 -11.88 -6.12
CA TYR A 534 3.78 -12.37 -7.48
C TYR A 534 4.33 -13.78 -7.69
N GLY A 535 3.66 -14.53 -8.56
CA GLY A 535 4.21 -15.72 -9.21
C GLY A 535 4.97 -15.33 -10.47
N ASP A 536 5.95 -16.13 -10.85
CA ASP A 536 6.69 -15.93 -12.10
C ASP A 536 5.94 -16.50 -13.30
N ASP A 537 6.19 -15.89 -14.45
CA ASP A 537 5.83 -16.50 -15.74
C ASP A 537 6.67 -17.76 -15.98
N SER A 538 6.13 -18.67 -16.75
CA SER A 538 6.82 -19.88 -17.15
C SER A 538 7.82 -19.64 -18.26
N GLY A 539 8.57 -20.70 -18.58
CA GLY A 539 9.24 -20.87 -19.85
C GLY A 539 8.28 -20.93 -21.04
N ILE A 540 8.84 -20.74 -22.23
CA ILE A 540 8.14 -20.56 -23.51
C ILE A 540 7.92 -21.88 -24.25
N GLY A 541 6.95 -21.89 -25.16
CA GLY A 541 6.79 -22.94 -26.16
C GLY A 541 7.59 -22.61 -27.42
N PHE A 542 8.22 -23.62 -28.02
CA PHE A 542 9.00 -23.47 -29.25
C PHE A 542 9.08 -24.77 -30.04
N ALA A 543 9.41 -24.67 -31.32
CA ALA A 543 9.72 -25.82 -32.16
C ALA A 543 11.03 -25.60 -32.91
N LEU A 544 11.84 -26.65 -32.97
CA LEU A 544 13.08 -26.68 -33.75
C LEU A 544 12.84 -27.53 -34.99
N VAL A 545 13.04 -26.94 -36.15
CA VAL A 545 12.84 -27.59 -37.44
C VAL A 545 14.18 -27.71 -38.15
N THR A 546 14.46 -28.93 -38.60
CA THR A 546 15.64 -29.21 -39.43
C THR A 546 15.18 -30.00 -40.64
N THR A 547 15.56 -29.52 -41.82
CA THR A 547 15.30 -30.21 -43.08
C THR A 547 16.55 -30.99 -43.49
N THR A 548 16.34 -32.20 -44.00
CA THR A 548 17.42 -33.09 -44.48
C THR A 548 17.05 -33.69 -45.82
#